data_AF-A0A7C0WYP2-F1
#
_entry.id   AF-A0A7C0WYP2-F1
#
_cell.length_a   1.000
_cell.length_b   1.000
_cell.length_c   1.000
_cell.angle_alpha   90.00
_cell.angle_beta   90.00
_cell.angle_gamma   90.00
#
_symmetry.space_group_name_H-M   'P 1'
#
loop_
_entity.id
_entity.type
_entity.pdbx_description
1 polymer ?
#
loop_
_entity_poly.entity_id
_entity_poly.type
_entity_poly.pdbx_seq_one_letter_code
_entity_poly.pdbx_strand_id
1 'polypeptide(L)'
;MREDIMVSRYVVLTGDLKSSRKLKDRAKVQESLKKSLNEINATFKKGIVAKFRIVQGDSFQGMISSPDHLFDIYYILFGNITHKFYLGIGIGEISTG
;
A
#
# COMPACT_ATOMS: atom_id res chain seq x y z
N MET A 1 17.23 -21.74 -28.12
CA MET A 1 17.39 -21.05 -26.82
C MET A 1 16.36 -19.94 -26.81
N ARG A 2 15.28 -20.05 -26.05
CA ARG A 2 14.29 -18.97 -25.95
C ARG A 2 14.87 -17.92 -25.01
N GLU A 3 14.95 -16.68 -25.44
CA GLU A 3 15.17 -15.55 -24.54
C GLU A 3 13.91 -15.44 -23.68
N ASP A 4 13.99 -15.92 -22.44
CA ASP A 4 13.00 -15.60 -21.43
C ASP A 4 13.10 -14.08 -21.19
N ILE A 5 12.21 -13.32 -21.85
CA ILE A 5 12.01 -11.92 -21.55
C ILE A 5 11.66 -11.85 -20.06
N MET A 6 12.54 -11.26 -19.24
CA MET A 6 12.29 -11.06 -17.82
C MET A 6 11.13 -10.06 -17.65
N VAL A 7 9.92 -10.58 -17.60
CA VAL A 7 8.72 -9.81 -17.30
C VAL A 7 8.76 -9.44 -15.82
N SER A 8 9.04 -8.16 -15.54
CA SER A 8 8.95 -7.63 -14.17
C SER A 8 7.48 -7.56 -13.75
N ARG A 9 7.08 -8.42 -12.82
CA ARG A 9 5.76 -8.37 -12.18
C ARG A 9 5.84 -7.49 -10.94
N TYR A 10 4.99 -6.48 -10.89
CA TYR A 10 4.87 -5.58 -9.76
C TYR A 10 3.64 -5.93 -8.94
N VAL A 11 3.66 -5.55 -7.66
CA VAL A 11 2.52 -5.70 -6.76
C VAL A 11 2.01 -4.32 -6.40
N VAL A 12 0.76 -4.04 -6.75
CA VAL A 12 0.04 -2.82 -6.38
C VAL A 12 -0.84 -3.13 -5.18
N LEU A 13 -0.72 -2.30 -4.15
CA LEU A 13 -1.58 -2.36 -2.98
C LEU A 13 -2.43 -1.10 -2.95
N THR A 14 -3.75 -1.27 -2.94
CA THR A 14 -4.71 -0.17 -2.81
C THR A 14 -5.62 -0.44 -1.63
N GLY A 15 -5.76 0.52 -0.73
CA GLY A 15 -6.62 0.38 0.44
C GLY A 15 -7.55 1.57 0.65
N ASP A 16 -8.60 1.33 1.42
CA ASP A 16 -9.66 2.29 1.73
C ASP A 16 -10.14 2.11 3.17
N LEU A 17 -10.26 3.20 3.93
CA LEU A 17 -10.79 3.14 5.29
C LEU A 17 -12.31 2.98 5.26
N LYS A 18 -12.81 1.86 5.80
CA LYS A 18 -14.23 1.51 5.74
C LYS A 18 -15.11 2.59 6.38
N SER A 19 -16.03 3.18 5.60
CA SER A 19 -17.01 4.15 6.13
C SER A 19 -16.38 5.35 6.85
N SER A 20 -15.21 5.82 6.40
CA SER A 20 -14.44 6.88 7.08
C SER A 20 -15.21 8.20 7.27
N ARG A 21 -16.18 8.49 6.39
CA ARG A 21 -17.06 9.66 6.45
C ARG A 21 -17.89 9.74 7.74
N LYS A 22 -18.08 8.61 8.45
CA LYS A 22 -18.82 8.53 9.72
C LYS A 22 -17.91 8.49 10.95
N LEU A 23 -16.60 8.64 10.77
CA LEU A 23 -15.65 8.62 11.88
C LEU A 23 -15.78 9.86 12.75
N LYS A 24 -16.00 9.67 14.05
CA LYS A 24 -15.93 10.74 15.05
C LYS A 24 -14.49 11.26 15.18
N ASP A 25 -13.50 10.36 15.26
CA ASP A 25 -12.08 10.70 15.42
C ASP A 25 -11.31 10.63 14.10
N ARG A 26 -11.88 11.20 13.03
CA ARG A 26 -11.31 11.12 11.67
C ARG A 26 -9.85 11.58 11.59
N ALA A 27 -9.49 12.64 12.32
CA ALA A 27 -8.13 13.18 12.33
C ALA A 27 -7.11 12.15 12.86
N LYS A 28 -7.44 11.47 13.98
CA LYS A 28 -6.57 10.46 14.60
C LYS A 28 -6.34 9.26 13.68
N VAL A 29 -7.39 8.80 13.00
CA VAL A 29 -7.27 7.69 12.04
C VAL A 29 -6.46 8.10 10.80
N GLN A 30 -6.61 9.35 10.33
CA GLN A 30 -5.78 9.85 9.24
C GLN A 30 -4.32 10.00 9.63
N GLU A 31 -4.03 10.40 10.87
CA GLU A 31 -2.67 10.48 11.39
C GLU A 31 -2.02 9.09 11.47
N SER A 32 -2.74 8.08 11.98
CA SER A 32 -2.21 6.71 12.05
C SER A 32 -2.00 6.11 10.66
N LEU A 33 -2.89 6.40 9.70
CA LEU A 33 -2.68 6.06 8.29
C LEU A 33 -1.39 6.70 7.77
N LYS A 34 -1.23 8.03 7.90
CA LYS A 34 -0.01 8.73 7.44
C LYS A 34 1.26 8.15 8.06
N LYS A 35 1.24 7.88 9.38
CA LYS A 35 2.36 7.23 10.08
C LYS A 35 2.70 5.88 9.45
N SER A 36 1.69 5.04 9.23
CA SER A 36 1.86 3.71 8.62
C SER A 36 2.50 3.80 7.24
N LEU A 37 2.00 4.69 6.38
CA LEU A 37 2.54 4.85 5.02
C LEU A 37 3.99 5.35 5.03
N ASN A 38 4.33 6.26 5.95
CA ASN A 38 5.70 6.73 6.12
C ASN A 38 6.63 5.62 6.62
N GLU A 39 6.18 4.81 7.57
CA GLU A 39 6.91 3.67 8.10
C GLU A 39 7.17 2.62 7.02
N ILE A 40 6.16 2.28 6.21
CA ILE A 40 6.30 1.36 5.07
C ILE A 40 7.32 1.90 4.06
N ASN A 41 7.21 3.18 3.68
CA ASN A 41 8.12 3.80 2.72
C ASN A 41 9.58 3.85 3.21
N ALA A 42 9.80 3.99 4.51
CA ALA A 42 11.12 3.98 5.12
C ALA A 42 11.68 2.55 5.22
N THR A 43 10.88 1.61 5.71
CA THR A 43 11.28 0.22 6.00
C THR A 43 11.59 -0.55 4.73
N PHE A 44 10.75 -0.42 3.70
CA PHE A 44 10.86 -1.19 2.46
C PHE A 44 11.44 -0.39 1.30
N LYS A 45 12.19 0.69 1.56
CA LYS A 45 12.67 1.66 0.56
C LYS A 45 13.27 1.02 -0.71
N LYS A 46 13.98 -0.12 -0.58
CA LYS A 46 14.58 -0.85 -1.71
C LYS A 46 13.55 -1.59 -2.58
N GLY A 47 12.44 -2.03 -1.99
CA GLY A 47 11.36 -2.74 -2.68
C GLY A 47 10.21 -1.82 -3.12
N ILE A 48 10.18 -0.56 -2.69
CA ILE A 48 9.19 0.43 -3.14
C ILE A 48 9.45 0.84 -4.58
N VAL A 49 8.49 0.56 -5.45
CA VAL A 49 8.49 1.04 -6.84
C VAL A 49 7.70 2.33 -6.97
N ALA A 50 6.60 2.46 -6.22
CA ALA A 50 5.88 3.71 -6.04
C ALA A 50 5.52 3.88 -4.56
N LYS A 51 5.85 5.05 -4.00
CA LYS A 51 5.63 5.35 -2.58
C LYS A 51 4.17 5.14 -2.19
N PHE A 52 3.99 4.54 -1.01
CA PHE A 52 2.71 4.49 -0.33
C PHE A 52 2.27 5.91 0.02
N ARG A 53 1.10 6.31 -0.48
CA ARG A 53 0.53 7.65 -0.27
C ARG A 53 -0.98 7.60 -0.19
N ILE A 54 -1.56 8.63 0.40
CA ILE A 54 -3.00 8.90 0.28
C ILE A 54 -3.26 9.34 -1.17
N VAL A 55 -4.29 8.78 -1.80
CA VAL A 55 -4.69 9.12 -3.17
C VAL A 55 -5.80 10.17 -3.13
N GLN A 56 -6.92 9.84 -2.49
CA GLN A 56 -8.03 10.77 -2.29
C GLN A 56 -8.79 10.43 -1.02
N GLY A 57 -8.99 11.42 -0.15
CA GLY A 57 -9.76 11.27 1.09
C GLY A 57 -9.15 10.25 2.05
N ASP A 58 -9.70 9.05 2.05
CA ASP A 58 -9.40 7.90 2.89
C ASP A 58 -8.82 6.70 2.14
N SER A 59 -8.65 6.84 0.82
CA SER A 59 -7.96 5.87 -0.02
C SER A 59 -6.45 6.08 -0.01
N PHE A 60 -5.70 4.99 -0.06
CA PHE A 60 -4.24 4.98 -0.15
C PHE A 60 -3.76 3.92 -1.14
N GLN A 61 -2.58 4.13 -1.70
CA GLN A 61 -1.97 3.19 -2.64
C GLN A 61 -0.46 3.22 -2.52
N GLY A 62 0.17 2.09 -2.76
CA GLY A 62 1.62 1.95 -2.97
C GLY A 62 1.92 0.78 -3.89
N MET A 63 3.20 0.63 -4.23
CA MET A 63 3.63 -0.41 -5.15
C MET A 63 5.01 -0.95 -4.78
N ILE A 64 5.14 -2.26 -4.85
CA ILE A 64 6.36 -2.98 -4.51
C ILE A 64 6.80 -3.91 -5.64
N SER A 65 8.09 -4.22 -5.68
CA SER A 65 8.71 -5.03 -6.74
C SER A 65 8.55 -6.53 -6.55
N SER A 66 8.11 -6.98 -5.36
CA SER A 66 7.96 -8.40 -5.02
C SER A 66 6.86 -8.59 -3.98
N PRO A 67 6.11 -9.71 -3.99
CA PRO A 67 5.14 -10.03 -2.95
C PRO A 67 5.77 -10.38 -1.59
N ASP A 68 7.11 -10.54 -1.50
CA ASP A 68 7.78 -10.97 -0.26
C ASP A 68 7.47 -10.08 0.95
N HIS A 69 7.24 -8.79 0.73
CA HIS A 69 6.94 -7.81 1.79
C HIS A 69 5.45 -7.59 2.03
N LEU A 70 4.57 -8.32 1.34
CA LEU A 70 3.12 -8.08 1.37
C LEU A 70 2.55 -8.20 2.79
N PHE A 71 2.89 -9.27 3.50
CA PHE A 71 2.38 -9.50 4.86
C PHE A 71 2.99 -8.55 5.88
N ASP A 72 4.28 -8.21 5.77
CA ASP A 72 4.91 -7.23 6.66
C ASP A 72 4.25 -5.85 6.53
N ILE A 73 3.98 -5.43 5.28
CA ILE A 73 3.25 -4.19 5.00
C ILE A 73 1.84 -4.26 5.58
N TYR A 74 1.14 -5.37 5.40
CA TYR A 74 -0.17 -5.57 6.00
C TYR A 74 -0.12 -5.47 7.54
N TYR A 75 0.88 -6.07 8.19
CA TYR A 75 1.02 -6.01 9.65
C TYR A 75 1.29 -4.58 10.15
N ILE A 76 2.08 -3.77 9.44
CA ILE A 76 2.27 -2.36 9.80
C ILE A 76 0.94 -1.59 9.67
N LEU A 77 0.20 -1.78 8.58
CA LEU A 77 -1.12 -1.15 8.40
C LEU A 77 -2.10 -1.60 9.50
N PHE A 78 -2.17 -2.90 9.76
CA PHE A 78 -3.08 -3.49 10.74
C PHE A 78 -2.75 -3.07 12.18
N GLY A 79 -1.47 -3.01 12.53
CA GLY A 79 -1.01 -2.64 13.86
C GLY A 79 -1.17 -1.15 14.18
N ASN A 80 -1.02 -0.28 13.18
CA ASN A 80 -1.09 1.17 13.37
C ASN A 80 -2.51 1.74 13.13
N ILE A 81 -3.25 1.23 12.15
CA ILE A 81 -4.58 1.78 11.79
C ILE A 81 -5.64 1.18 12.71
N THR A 82 -6.08 1.97 13.69
CA THR A 82 -7.09 1.57 14.69
C THR A 82 -8.52 1.51 14.15
N HIS A 83 -8.72 1.49 12.83
CA HIS A 83 -10.02 1.46 12.18
C HIS A 83 -10.04 0.43 11.04
N LYS A 84 -11.22 -0.12 10.74
CA LYS A 84 -11.35 -1.13 9.69
C LYS A 84 -11.01 -0.53 8.33
N PHE A 85 -10.26 -1.27 7.53
CA PHE A 85 -9.93 -0.91 6.15
C PHE A 85 -10.04 -2.13 5.23
N TYR A 86 -10.15 -1.86 3.94
CA TYR A 86 -10.00 -2.84 2.87
C TYR A 86 -8.62 -2.72 2.26
N LEU A 87 -8.04 -3.84 1.82
CA LEU A 87 -6.79 -3.87 1.09
C LEU A 87 -6.95 -4.79 -0.12
N GLY A 88 -6.89 -4.21 -1.31
CA GLY A 88 -6.83 -4.91 -2.58
C GLY A 88 -5.38 -5.06 -3.03
N ILE A 89 -5.07 -6.20 -3.64
CA ILE A 89 -3.74 -6.55 -4.12
C ILE A 89 -3.86 -6.92 -5.60
N GLY A 90 -3.14 -6.21 -6.46
CA GLY A 90 -3.00 -6.53 -7.87
C GLY A 90 -1.55 -6.94 -8.17
N ILE A 91 -1.36 -7.99 -8.97
CA ILE A 91 -0.04 -8.44 -9.40
C ILE A 91 -0.03 -8.50 -10.92
N GLY A 92 0.92 -7.82 -11.55
CA GLY A 92 0.98 -7.78 -13.00
C GLY A 92 2.10 -6.93 -13.56
N GLU A 93 2.12 -6.84 -14.88
CA GLU A 93 3.00 -5.95 -15.63
C GLU A 93 2.52 -4.51 -15.52
N ILE A 94 3.46 -3.57 -15.64
CA ILE A 94 3.13 -2.15 -15.71
C ILE A 94 3.60 -1.63 -17.04
N SER A 95 2.64 -1.09 -17.79
CA SER A 95 2.91 -0.29 -18.97
C SER A 95 2.70 1.17 -18.60
N THR A 96 3.76 1.97 -18.70
CA THR A 96 3.65 3.43 -18.74
C THR A 96 3.63 3.82 -20.21
N GLY A 97 2.43 3.91 -20.76
CA GLY A 97 2.22 4.47 -22.10
C GLY A 97 2.58 5.95 -22.19
#